data_AF-A0A9W9CL07-F1
#
_entry.id   AF-A0A9W9CL07-F1
#
_cell.length_a   1.000
_cell.length_b   1.000
_cell.length_c   1.000
_cell.angle_alpha   90.00
_cell.angle_beta   90.00
_cell.angle_gamma   90.00
#
_symmetry.space_group_name_H-M   'P 1'
#
loop_
_entity.id
_entity.type
_entity.pdbx_description
1 polymer ?
#
loop_
_entity_poly.entity_id
_entity_poly.type
_entity_poly.pdbx_seq_one_letter_code
_entity_poly.pdbx_strand_id
1 'polypeptide(L)'
;MAASALSLALPPLLIHLQLPLLYLNNILALAIGPNHHLLRLSISLPILLFLVSQSLYREWGGTWGNHYAMNCLVLSVVFTYVDWILLSSPDKEAWYKIRYYGDDKKAGTGRAKEKGKAVEDDGAVVKKGAEKERVVVGPAAGFPSRLWWGVRLATTSRYVGWSCQVKNVPVEVDPDYPRLLFIARKSLRAILFYFLVDIAHAYTAASPHGAWAGIASLKPPVSFVSYPFWHRFWYSWVHIFLTYASLEQANAVYGIMSVATGLANPRDCPSMFGDLKELVSVRKAWS
;
A
#
# COMPACT_ATOMS: atom_id res chain seq x y z
N MET A 1 -26.03 40.08 -7.66
CA MET A 1 -26.13 38.65 -8.03
C MET A 1 -24.77 38.22 -8.55
N ALA A 2 -23.94 37.61 -7.69
CA ALA A 2 -22.69 37.02 -8.16
C ALA A 2 -23.05 35.78 -9.00
N ALA A 3 -22.54 35.70 -10.22
CA ALA A 3 -22.68 34.51 -11.04
C ALA A 3 -22.13 33.34 -10.23
N SER A 4 -23.00 32.39 -9.86
CA SER A 4 -22.60 31.15 -9.22
C SER A 4 -21.67 30.46 -10.21
N ALA A 5 -20.36 30.54 -9.95
CA ALA A 5 -19.36 29.88 -10.77
C ALA A 5 -19.78 28.42 -10.93
N LEU A 6 -19.71 27.90 -12.16
CA LEU A 6 -20.04 26.51 -12.46
C LEU A 6 -19.17 25.62 -11.57
N SER A 7 -19.75 25.05 -10.51
CA SER A 7 -19.01 24.16 -9.63
C SER A 7 -18.75 22.86 -10.37
N LEU A 8 -17.48 22.47 -10.46
CA LEU A 8 -17.05 21.15 -10.96
C LEU A 8 -17.11 20.07 -9.86
N ALA A 9 -17.72 20.39 -8.71
CA ALA A 9 -17.86 19.45 -7.60
C ALA A 9 -18.77 18.29 -8.02
N LEU A 10 -18.27 17.08 -7.87
CA LEU A 10 -19.06 15.87 -8.02
C LEU A 10 -20.10 15.74 -6.90
N PRO A 11 -21.16 14.94 -7.11
CA PRO A 11 -22.04 14.49 -6.04
C PRO A 11 -21.25 13.94 -4.84
N PRO A 12 -21.69 14.16 -3.59
CA PRO A 12 -20.97 13.76 -2.38
C PRO A 12 -20.55 12.28 -2.38
N LEU A 13 -21.40 11.40 -2.90
CA LEU A 13 -21.10 9.97 -3.03
C LEU A 13 -19.80 9.71 -3.81
N LEU A 14 -19.58 10.40 -4.93
CA LEU A 14 -18.38 10.23 -5.75
C LEU A 14 -17.16 10.87 -5.08
N ILE A 15 -17.33 11.96 -4.34
CA ILE A 15 -16.25 12.55 -3.53
C ILE A 15 -15.81 11.57 -2.43
N HIS A 16 -16.74 10.86 -1.79
CA HIS A 16 -16.42 9.82 -0.80
C HIS A 16 -15.73 8.60 -1.43
N LEU A 17 -16.06 8.29 -2.69
CA LEU A 17 -15.44 7.20 -3.46
C LEU A 17 -14.20 7.62 -4.25
N GLN A 18 -13.69 8.85 -4.08
CA GLN A 18 -12.56 9.38 -4.86
C GLN A 18 -11.34 8.44 -4.84
N LEU A 19 -10.95 7.94 -3.67
CA LEU A 19 -9.78 7.05 -3.54
C LEU A 19 -9.98 5.70 -4.25
N PRO A 20 -11.08 4.94 -4.00
CA PRO A 20 -11.40 3.75 -4.80
C PRO A 20 -11.41 4.01 -6.30
N LEU A 21 -11.97 5.14 -6.74
CA LEU A 21 -12.04 5.51 -8.16
C LEU A 21 -10.67 5.83 -8.76
N LEU A 22 -9.77 6.47 -8.00
CA LEU A 22 -8.38 6.70 -8.43
C LEU A 22 -7.62 5.39 -8.60
N TYR A 23 -7.73 4.46 -7.64
CA TYR A 23 -7.13 3.12 -7.78
C TYR A 23 -7.73 2.37 -8.96
N LEU A 24 -9.05 2.41 -9.14
CA LEU A 24 -9.73 1.78 -10.26
C LEU A 24 -9.24 2.35 -11.60
N ASN A 25 -9.06 3.66 -11.71
CA ASN A 25 -8.49 4.31 -12.89
C ASN A 25 -7.09 3.76 -13.21
N ASN A 26 -6.20 3.65 -12.23
CA ASN A 26 -4.86 3.11 -12.41
C ASN A 26 -4.90 1.63 -12.84
N ILE A 27 -5.77 0.83 -12.22
CA ILE A 27 -5.96 -0.60 -12.54
C ILE A 27 -6.49 -0.78 -13.96
N LEU A 28 -7.48 0.02 -14.38
CA LEU A 28 -8.02 0.01 -15.75
C LEU A 28 -6.97 0.44 -16.76
N ALA A 29 -6.17 1.46 -16.45
CA ALA A 29 -5.06 1.90 -17.30
C ALA A 29 -4.05 0.76 -17.52
N LEU A 30 -3.68 0.04 -16.46
CA LEU A 30 -2.84 -1.16 -16.56
C LEU A 30 -3.48 -2.27 -17.41
N ALA A 31 -4.80 -2.44 -17.31
CA ALA A 31 -5.56 -3.45 -18.04
C ALA A 31 -5.60 -3.22 -19.56
N ILE A 32 -5.65 -1.96 -20.02
CA ILE A 32 -5.59 -1.60 -21.45
C ILE A 32 -4.29 -2.08 -22.12
N GLY A 33 -3.20 -2.09 -21.34
CA GLY A 33 -1.90 -2.62 -21.75
C GLY A 33 -1.03 -1.66 -22.57
N PRO A 34 0.20 -2.08 -22.87
CA PRO A 34 1.24 -1.21 -23.42
C PRO A 34 1.07 -0.95 -24.92
N ASN A 35 0.44 -1.89 -25.65
CA ASN A 35 0.24 -1.79 -27.11
C ASN A 35 -0.70 -0.63 -27.49
N HIS A 36 -1.55 -0.19 -26.56
CA HIS A 36 -2.49 0.90 -26.76
C HIS A 36 -2.14 2.10 -25.86
N HIS A 37 -0.85 2.46 -25.76
CA HIS A 37 -0.37 3.48 -24.83
C HIS A 37 -1.07 4.84 -25.00
N LEU A 38 -1.32 5.29 -26.24
CA LEU A 38 -2.05 6.53 -26.50
C LEU A 38 -3.49 6.48 -25.98
N LEU A 39 -4.21 5.37 -26.24
CA LEU A 39 -5.57 5.15 -25.74
C LEU A 39 -5.61 5.08 -24.20
N ARG A 40 -4.62 4.40 -23.61
CA ARG A 40 -4.44 4.31 -22.17
C ARG A 40 -4.32 5.69 -21.55
N LEU A 41 -3.46 6.56 -22.09
CA LEU A 41 -3.25 7.91 -21.57
C LEU A 41 -4.44 8.83 -21.85
N SER A 42 -5.00 8.81 -23.06
CA SER A 42 -6.09 9.70 -23.44
C SER A 42 -7.35 9.48 -22.61
N ILE A 43 -7.58 8.26 -22.13
CA ILE A 43 -8.69 7.94 -21.23
C ILE A 43 -8.31 8.21 -19.77
N SER A 44 -7.20 7.64 -19.29
CA SER A 44 -6.94 7.58 -17.85
C SER A 44 -6.38 8.88 -17.26
N LEU A 45 -5.66 9.70 -18.03
CA LEU A 45 -5.09 10.94 -17.53
C LEU A 45 -6.16 12.02 -17.26
N PRO A 46 -7.13 12.28 -18.16
CA PRO A 46 -8.22 13.20 -17.85
C PRO A 46 -9.05 12.76 -16.65
N ILE A 47 -9.34 11.45 -16.52
CA ILE A 47 -10.06 10.89 -15.36
C ILE A 47 -9.24 11.11 -14.08
N LEU A 48 -7.93 10.85 -14.11
CA LEU A 48 -7.03 11.10 -12.98
C LEU A 48 -7.08 12.57 -12.56
N LEU A 49 -6.84 13.50 -13.50
CA LEU A 49 -6.82 14.94 -13.23
C LEU A 49 -8.18 15.42 -12.68
N PHE A 50 -9.26 14.94 -13.27
CA PHE A 50 -10.60 15.26 -12.81
C PHE A 50 -10.83 14.77 -11.38
N LEU A 51 -10.55 13.49 -11.09
CA LEU A 51 -10.71 12.92 -9.75
C LEU A 51 -9.79 13.60 -8.73
N VAL A 52 -8.54 13.91 -9.06
CA VAL A 52 -7.61 14.64 -8.17
C VAL A 52 -8.13 16.04 -7.88
N SER A 53 -8.67 16.75 -8.88
CA SER A 53 -9.24 18.09 -8.68
C SER A 53 -10.41 18.11 -7.69
N GLN A 54 -11.12 16.98 -7.50
CA GLN A 54 -12.17 16.86 -6.50
C GLN A 54 -11.67 17.01 -5.06
N SER A 55 -10.37 16.85 -4.80
CA SER A 55 -9.77 17.17 -3.51
C SER A 55 -9.90 18.65 -3.15
N LEU A 56 -9.96 19.55 -4.14
CA LEU A 56 -10.11 21.00 -3.92
C LEU A 56 -11.56 21.38 -3.55
N TYR A 57 -12.53 20.56 -3.94
CA TYR A 57 -13.96 20.81 -3.72
C TYR A 57 -14.53 20.05 -2.52
N ARG A 58 -13.71 19.21 -1.86
CA ARG A 58 -14.19 18.41 -0.74
C ARG A 58 -14.43 19.31 0.46
N GLU A 59 -15.68 19.37 0.90
CA GLU A 59 -16.03 19.94 2.19
C GLU A 59 -15.56 19.00 3.31
N TRP A 60 -14.86 19.56 4.30
CA TRP A 60 -14.27 18.80 5.38
C TRP A 60 -14.96 19.11 6.70
N GLY A 61 -15.77 18.17 7.17
CA GLY A 61 -16.28 18.17 8.55
C GLY A 61 -15.34 17.50 9.56
N GLY A 62 -14.21 16.95 9.11
CA GLY A 62 -13.26 16.19 9.94
C GLY A 62 -12.09 17.02 10.47
N THR A 63 -11.22 16.38 11.26
CA THR A 63 -9.97 17.02 11.73
C THR A 63 -8.99 17.24 10.57
N TRP A 64 -8.13 18.24 10.71
CA TRP A 64 -7.07 18.52 9.73
C TRP A 64 -6.17 17.30 9.46
N GLY A 65 -5.91 16.46 10.47
CA GLY A 65 -5.13 15.23 10.31
C GLY A 65 -5.73 14.27 9.28
N ASN A 66 -7.04 14.06 9.30
CA ASN A 66 -7.73 13.23 8.32
C ASN A 66 -7.71 13.87 6.93
N HIS A 67 -7.90 15.19 6.86
CA HIS A 67 -7.80 15.94 5.61
C HIS A 67 -6.42 15.78 4.97
N TYR A 68 -5.37 15.99 5.75
CA TYR A 68 -3.98 15.84 5.32
C TYR A 68 -3.69 14.41 4.86
N ALA A 69 -4.01 13.40 5.68
CA ALA A 69 -3.76 12.00 5.36
C ALA A 69 -4.45 11.57 4.06
N MET A 70 -5.70 12.01 3.86
CA MET A 70 -6.46 11.69 2.64
C MET A 70 -5.86 12.34 1.39
N ASN A 71 -5.38 13.59 1.46
CA ASN A 71 -4.71 14.22 0.32
C ASN A 71 -3.33 13.63 0.04
N CYS A 72 -2.59 13.23 1.09
CA CYS A 72 -1.35 12.47 0.93
C CYS A 72 -1.63 11.16 0.19
N LEU A 73 -2.74 10.47 0.51
CA LEU A 73 -3.13 9.24 -0.18
C LEU A 73 -3.54 9.51 -1.63
N VAL A 74 -4.28 10.60 -1.92
CA VAL A 74 -4.58 11.02 -3.30
C VAL A 74 -3.30 11.23 -4.10
N LEU A 75 -2.34 12.00 -3.57
CA LEU A 75 -1.04 12.21 -4.22
C LEU A 75 -0.23 10.92 -4.36
N SER A 76 -0.28 10.04 -3.36
CA SER A 76 0.35 8.72 -3.47
C SER A 76 -0.18 7.95 -4.67
N VAL A 77 -1.49 7.96 -4.92
CA VAL A 77 -2.09 7.28 -6.08
C VAL A 77 -1.71 7.95 -7.41
N VAL A 78 -1.51 9.27 -7.42
CA VAL A 78 -0.94 9.98 -8.57
C VAL A 78 0.48 9.53 -8.85
N PHE A 79 1.34 9.44 -7.82
CA PHE A 79 2.71 8.93 -8.02
C PHE A 79 2.71 7.48 -8.46
N THR A 80 1.79 6.64 -7.95
CA THR A 80 1.59 5.28 -8.45
C THR A 80 1.17 5.26 -9.93
N TYR A 81 0.31 6.20 -10.36
CA TYR A 81 -0.04 6.33 -11.78
C TYR A 81 1.20 6.69 -12.61
N VAL A 82 1.98 7.70 -12.17
CA VAL A 82 3.20 8.12 -12.86
C VAL A 82 4.18 6.95 -12.99
N ASP A 83 4.41 6.21 -11.89
CA ASP A 83 5.27 5.03 -11.85
C ASP A 83 4.77 3.97 -12.85
N TRP A 84 3.55 3.46 -12.68
CA TRP A 84 3.04 2.34 -13.47
C TRP A 84 2.76 2.65 -14.95
N ILE A 85 2.34 3.88 -15.24
CA ILE A 85 1.75 4.27 -16.53
C ILE A 85 2.70 5.15 -17.34
N LEU A 86 3.55 5.97 -16.73
CA LEU A 86 4.41 6.89 -17.46
C LEU A 86 5.88 6.45 -17.47
N LEU A 87 6.42 6.06 -16.31
CA LEU A 87 7.85 5.82 -16.15
C LEU A 87 8.22 4.35 -16.32
N SER A 88 7.60 3.48 -15.55
CA SER A 88 7.80 2.04 -15.65
C SER A 88 7.02 1.47 -16.81
N SER A 89 7.50 0.33 -17.29
CA SER A 89 6.75 -0.48 -18.25
C SER A 89 6.62 -1.87 -17.67
N PRO A 90 5.68 -2.10 -16.72
CA PRO A 90 5.51 -3.38 -16.04
C PRO A 90 5.44 -4.58 -17.00
N ASP A 91 4.92 -4.36 -18.21
CA ASP A 91 4.90 -5.35 -19.28
C ASP A 91 6.26 -5.67 -19.89
N LYS A 92 7.09 -4.65 -20.14
CA LYS A 92 8.45 -4.81 -20.70
C LYS A 92 9.41 -5.33 -19.63
N GLU A 93 9.21 -4.90 -18.39
CA GLU A 93 9.96 -5.36 -17.22
C GLU A 93 9.47 -6.73 -16.72
N ALA A 94 8.44 -7.30 -17.36
CA ALA A 94 7.82 -8.57 -17.01
C ALA A 94 7.54 -8.66 -15.50
N TRP A 95 6.76 -7.73 -14.96
CA TRP A 95 6.33 -7.77 -13.57
C TRP A 95 5.38 -8.94 -13.35
N TYR A 96 5.82 -9.93 -12.57
CA TYR A 96 5.04 -11.13 -12.30
C TYR A 96 5.04 -11.47 -10.81
N LYS A 97 3.99 -12.16 -10.37
CA LYS A 97 3.92 -12.71 -9.02
C LYS A 97 4.84 -13.93 -8.94
N ILE A 98 5.80 -13.88 -8.02
CA ILE A 98 6.70 -14.99 -7.72
C ILE A 98 5.87 -16.14 -7.14
N ARG A 99 5.96 -17.31 -7.76
CA ARG A 99 5.36 -18.54 -7.21
C ARG A 99 6.38 -19.24 -6.33
N TYR A 100 5.94 -19.63 -5.13
CA TYR A 100 6.77 -20.38 -4.20
C TYR A 100 6.44 -21.87 -4.27
N TYR A 101 7.45 -22.71 -4.04
CA TYR A 101 7.31 -24.17 -4.04
C TYR A 101 6.33 -24.58 -2.93
N GLY A 102 5.19 -25.20 -3.31
CA GLY A 102 4.06 -25.51 -2.41
C GLY A 102 2.70 -25.15 -3.00
N ASP A 103 2.62 -24.06 -3.78
CA ASP A 103 1.37 -23.59 -4.41
C ASP A 103 0.89 -24.52 -5.55
N ASP A 104 1.81 -25.20 -6.24
CA ASP A 104 1.51 -26.02 -7.42
C ASP A 104 0.75 -27.34 -7.09
N LYS A 105 0.66 -27.76 -5.81
CA LYS A 105 -0.14 -28.94 -5.44
C LYS A 105 -1.66 -28.72 -5.57
N LYS A 106 -2.12 -27.48 -5.73
CA LYS A 106 -3.56 -27.14 -5.82
C LYS A 106 -4.01 -26.64 -7.20
N ALA A 107 -3.09 -26.23 -8.07
CA ALA A 107 -3.41 -25.68 -9.39
C ALA A 107 -3.15 -26.71 -10.50
N GLY A 108 -4.10 -27.65 -10.67
CA GLY A 108 -4.10 -28.65 -11.74
C GLY A 108 -4.43 -28.06 -13.11
N THR A 109 -3.59 -27.15 -13.62
CA THR A 109 -3.72 -26.60 -14.98
C THR A 109 -2.39 -26.68 -15.71
N GLY A 110 -2.42 -27.38 -16.87
CA GLY A 110 -1.28 -27.76 -17.69
C GLY A 110 -0.30 -26.62 -17.97
N ARG A 111 0.99 -26.93 -17.80
CA ARG A 111 2.10 -26.00 -18.02
C ARG A 111 2.91 -26.44 -19.23
N ALA A 112 3.09 -25.51 -20.18
CA ALA A 112 4.13 -25.60 -21.18
C ALA A 112 5.49 -25.51 -20.48
N LYS A 113 6.35 -26.51 -20.71
CA LYS A 113 7.76 -26.51 -20.28
C LYS A 113 8.55 -25.63 -21.24
N GLU A 114 9.03 -24.49 -20.76
CA GLU A 114 10.02 -23.69 -21.49
C GLU A 114 11.41 -24.09 -20.99
N LYS A 115 12.16 -24.84 -21.81
CA LYS A 115 13.52 -25.29 -21.49
C LYS A 115 14.48 -24.09 -21.55
N GLY A 116 14.84 -23.53 -20.40
CA GLY A 116 15.93 -22.58 -20.29
C GLY A 116 17.27 -23.23 -20.65
N LYS A 117 17.95 -22.69 -21.66
CA LYS A 117 19.30 -23.07 -22.10
C LYS A 117 20.30 -22.50 -21.09
N ALA A 118 21.05 -23.37 -20.41
CA ALA A 118 22.10 -22.97 -19.48
C ALA A 118 23.22 -22.23 -20.26
N VAL A 119 23.58 -21.04 -19.76
CA VAL A 119 24.82 -20.36 -20.16
C VAL A 119 25.93 -20.95 -19.28
N GLU A 120 26.91 -21.60 -19.89
CA GLU A 120 28.17 -21.99 -19.26
C GLU A 120 29.00 -20.73 -19.03
N ASP A 121 29.35 -20.45 -17.78
CA ASP A 121 30.35 -19.46 -17.40
C ASP A 121 31.45 -20.21 -16.64
N ASP A 122 32.67 -20.05 -17.12
CA ASP A 122 33.85 -20.79 -16.69
C ASP A 122 34.31 -20.32 -15.30
N GLY A 123 34.42 -21.27 -14.37
CA GLY A 123 35.42 -21.17 -13.31
C GLY A 123 35.00 -20.53 -11.99
N ALA A 124 33.94 -21.01 -11.34
CA ALA A 124 33.89 -21.09 -9.86
C ALA A 124 32.80 -22.07 -9.42
N VAL A 125 33.21 -23.18 -8.79
CA VAL A 125 32.30 -24.18 -8.21
C VAL A 125 31.62 -23.60 -6.98
N VAL A 126 30.56 -22.82 -7.20
CA VAL A 126 29.53 -22.56 -6.19
C VAL A 126 28.67 -23.81 -6.12
N LYS A 127 28.60 -24.47 -4.96
CA LYS A 127 27.68 -25.58 -4.70
C LYS A 127 26.25 -25.11 -5.03
N LYS A 128 25.74 -25.52 -6.19
CA LYS A 128 24.36 -25.30 -6.64
C LYS A 128 23.40 -26.03 -5.72
N GLY A 129 22.95 -25.36 -4.66
CA GLY A 129 21.67 -25.68 -4.04
C GLY A 129 20.60 -25.45 -5.10
N ALA A 130 19.97 -26.54 -5.56
CA ALA A 130 18.86 -26.62 -6.50
C ALA A 130 18.35 -25.25 -7.00
N GLU A 131 18.86 -24.81 -8.15
CA GLU A 131 18.39 -23.62 -8.84
C GLU A 131 16.97 -23.91 -9.35
N LYS A 132 15.99 -23.64 -8.48
CA LYS A 132 14.57 -23.94 -8.69
C LYS A 132 14.06 -23.12 -9.87
N GLU A 133 13.65 -23.82 -10.92
CA GLU A 133 13.08 -23.31 -12.17
C GLU A 133 11.95 -22.31 -11.86
N ARG A 134 12.23 -21.01 -12.04
CA ARG A 134 11.26 -19.93 -11.84
C ARG A 134 10.39 -19.86 -13.08
N VAL A 135 9.17 -20.37 -13.00
CA VAL A 135 8.22 -20.17 -14.10
C VAL A 135 7.73 -18.73 -14.11
N VAL A 136 8.21 -17.98 -15.09
CA VAL A 136 7.83 -16.59 -15.37
C VAL A 136 6.42 -16.60 -15.97
N VAL A 137 5.41 -16.23 -15.18
CA VAL A 137 4.07 -15.96 -15.71
C VAL A 137 3.96 -14.46 -15.87
N GLY A 138 4.36 -13.94 -17.04
CA GLY A 138 4.18 -12.53 -17.38
C GLY A 138 2.71 -12.09 -17.29
N PRO A 139 2.44 -10.77 -17.41
CA PRO A 139 1.07 -10.27 -17.45
C PRO A 139 0.28 -11.00 -18.55
N ALA A 140 -0.82 -11.66 -18.15
CA ALA A 140 -1.58 -12.54 -19.02
C ALA A 140 -2.17 -11.78 -20.24
N ALA A 141 -2.30 -12.48 -21.38
CA ALA A 141 -2.54 -11.88 -22.70
C ALA A 141 -3.97 -11.36 -22.98
N GLY A 142 -4.77 -11.04 -21.96
CA GLY A 142 -6.16 -10.60 -22.15
C GLY A 142 -6.63 -9.59 -21.11
N PHE A 143 -7.58 -8.72 -21.49
CA PHE A 143 -8.06 -7.64 -20.62
C PHE A 143 -8.50 -8.10 -19.22
N PRO A 144 -9.34 -9.15 -19.05
CA PRO A 144 -9.73 -9.60 -17.71
C PRO A 144 -8.56 -10.10 -16.87
N SER A 145 -7.61 -10.80 -17.49
CA SER A 145 -6.43 -11.30 -16.78
C SER A 145 -5.46 -10.19 -16.41
N ARG A 146 -5.33 -9.16 -17.25
CA ARG A 146 -4.57 -7.93 -16.94
C ARG A 146 -5.25 -7.10 -15.87
N LEU A 147 -6.58 -7.01 -15.89
CA LEU A 147 -7.37 -6.36 -14.86
C LEU A 147 -7.12 -7.03 -13.51
N TRP A 148 -7.22 -8.35 -13.47
CA TRP A 148 -6.93 -9.13 -12.26
C TRP A 148 -5.47 -8.95 -11.79
N TRP A 149 -4.52 -8.97 -12.72
CA TRP A 149 -3.12 -8.68 -12.43
C TRP A 149 -2.94 -7.28 -11.83
N GLY A 150 -3.59 -6.26 -12.40
CA GLY A 150 -3.57 -4.89 -11.90
C GLY A 150 -4.21 -4.74 -10.52
N VAL A 151 -5.33 -5.44 -10.25
CA VAL A 151 -5.93 -5.52 -8.92
C VAL A 151 -4.92 -6.08 -7.92
N ARG A 152 -4.30 -7.23 -8.21
CA ARG A 152 -3.33 -7.85 -7.30
C ARG A 152 -2.10 -6.97 -7.07
N LEU A 153 -1.65 -6.25 -8.11
CA LEU A 153 -0.52 -5.34 -8.00
C LEU A 153 -0.88 -4.14 -7.10
N ALA A 154 -2.05 -3.54 -7.32
CA ALA A 154 -2.55 -2.44 -6.51
C ALA A 154 -2.84 -2.82 -5.06
N THR A 155 -3.14 -4.10 -4.82
CA THR A 155 -3.37 -4.61 -3.48
C THR A 155 -2.11 -5.21 -2.83
N THR A 156 -0.91 -4.94 -3.34
CA THR A 156 0.32 -5.40 -2.69
C THR A 156 1.15 -4.21 -2.20
N SER A 157 1.37 -4.09 -0.88
CA SER A 157 2.31 -3.11 -0.34
C SER A 157 3.75 -3.53 -0.66
N ARG A 158 4.62 -2.57 -1.02
CA ARG A 158 6.06 -2.80 -1.35
C ARG A 158 6.32 -3.91 -2.39
N TYR A 159 5.32 -4.26 -3.19
CA TYR A 159 5.37 -5.32 -4.18
C TYR A 159 5.90 -6.67 -3.63
N VAL A 160 5.60 -7.01 -2.37
CA VAL A 160 6.08 -8.27 -1.77
C VAL A 160 5.57 -9.49 -2.53
N GLY A 161 6.49 -10.40 -2.86
CA GLY A 161 6.22 -11.58 -3.67
C GLY A 161 6.05 -11.28 -5.16
N TRP A 162 6.50 -10.12 -5.64
CA TRP A 162 6.56 -9.78 -7.07
C TRP A 162 8.01 -9.65 -7.55
N SER A 163 8.25 -9.76 -8.86
CA SER A 163 9.59 -9.57 -9.43
C SER A 163 10.15 -8.16 -9.22
N CYS A 164 9.30 -7.16 -9.00
CA CYS A 164 9.65 -5.78 -8.65
C CYS A 164 9.62 -5.50 -7.13
N GLN A 165 9.70 -6.52 -6.29
CA GLN A 165 9.73 -6.37 -4.83
C GLN A 165 10.82 -5.39 -4.37
N VAL A 166 10.46 -4.50 -3.43
CA VAL A 166 11.42 -3.61 -2.78
C VAL A 166 12.51 -4.44 -2.08
N LYS A 167 13.77 -4.01 -2.18
CA LYS A 167 14.91 -4.72 -1.57
C LYS A 167 14.75 -4.79 -0.04
N ASN A 168 15.32 -5.82 0.57
CA ASN A 168 15.42 -6.00 2.02
C ASN A 168 14.10 -6.11 2.80
N VAL A 169 12.96 -6.39 2.12
CA VAL A 169 11.72 -6.69 2.85
C VAL A 169 11.89 -8.01 3.63
N PRO A 170 11.68 -8.01 4.96
CA PRO A 170 11.81 -9.20 5.77
C PRO A 170 10.74 -10.23 5.41
N VAL A 171 11.15 -11.50 5.36
CA VAL A 171 10.24 -12.63 5.20
C VAL A 171 9.88 -13.13 6.60
N GLU A 172 8.64 -12.89 7.03
CA GLU A 172 8.19 -13.25 8.39
C GLU A 172 7.71 -14.70 8.52
N VAL A 173 7.20 -15.27 7.43
CA VAL A 173 6.58 -16.60 7.44
C VAL A 173 6.99 -17.43 6.22
N ASP A 174 7.01 -18.75 6.42
CA ASP A 174 7.31 -19.71 5.37
C ASP A 174 6.22 -19.76 4.27
N PRO A 175 6.53 -20.28 3.06
CA PRO A 175 5.55 -20.38 1.99
C PRO A 175 4.32 -21.23 2.35
N ASP A 176 4.53 -22.30 3.12
CA ASP A 176 3.49 -23.25 3.52
C ASP A 176 2.73 -22.82 4.80
N TYR A 177 2.87 -21.56 5.21
CA TYR A 177 2.28 -21.07 6.44
C TYR A 177 0.74 -21.08 6.39
N PRO A 178 0.04 -21.68 7.37
CA PRO A 178 -1.41 -21.80 7.31
C PRO A 178 -2.12 -20.45 7.32
N ARG A 179 -3.03 -20.23 6.36
CA ARG A 179 -3.78 -18.96 6.21
C ARG A 179 -4.57 -18.58 7.47
N LEU A 180 -5.26 -19.55 8.08
CA LEU A 180 -6.06 -19.30 9.30
C LEU A 180 -5.17 -18.92 10.49
N LEU A 181 -4.01 -19.56 10.63
CA LEU A 181 -3.05 -19.22 11.68
C LEU A 181 -2.49 -17.81 11.49
N PHE A 182 -2.20 -17.43 10.23
CA PHE A 182 -1.78 -16.08 9.89
C PHE A 182 -2.85 -15.05 10.25
N ILE A 183 -4.09 -15.28 9.82
CA ILE A 183 -5.22 -14.40 10.12
C ILE A 183 -5.39 -14.25 11.63
N ALA A 184 -5.41 -15.35 12.40
CA ALA A 184 -5.53 -15.29 13.85
C ALA A 184 -4.41 -14.47 14.51
N ARG A 185 -3.14 -14.68 14.11
CA ARG A 185 -2.00 -13.93 14.63
C ARG A 185 -2.03 -12.45 14.25
N LYS A 186 -2.33 -12.12 13.00
CA LYS A 186 -2.47 -10.71 12.56
C LYS A 186 -3.68 -10.04 13.22
N SER A 187 -4.78 -10.76 13.46
CA SER A 187 -5.94 -10.23 14.20
C SER A 187 -5.57 -9.88 15.63
N LEU A 188 -4.84 -10.74 16.34
CA LEU A 188 -4.36 -10.43 17.69
C LEU A 188 -3.44 -9.20 17.68
N ARG A 189 -2.57 -9.08 16.67
CA ARG A 189 -1.74 -7.89 16.47
C ARG A 189 -2.57 -6.64 16.20
N ALA A 190 -3.57 -6.72 15.33
CA ALA A 190 -4.48 -5.61 15.04
C ALA A 190 -5.24 -5.15 16.28
N ILE A 191 -5.71 -6.09 17.12
CA ILE A 191 -6.38 -5.79 18.39
C ILE A 191 -5.42 -5.13 19.38
N LEU A 192 -4.19 -5.65 19.52
CA LEU A 192 -3.17 -5.04 20.37
C LEU A 192 -2.90 -3.60 19.93
N PHE A 193 -2.64 -3.37 18.64
CA PHE A 193 -2.37 -2.04 18.12
C PHE A 193 -3.60 -1.12 18.18
N TYR A 194 -4.82 -1.65 18.06
CA TYR A 194 -6.04 -0.89 18.32
C TYR A 194 -6.04 -0.31 19.74
N PHE A 195 -5.77 -1.12 20.76
CA PHE A 195 -5.70 -0.64 22.13
C PHE A 195 -4.56 0.36 22.35
N LEU A 196 -3.39 0.14 21.75
CA LEU A 196 -2.27 1.09 21.84
C LEU A 196 -2.61 2.45 21.23
N VAL A 197 -3.28 2.44 20.06
CA VAL A 197 -3.77 3.65 19.39
C VAL A 197 -4.83 4.35 20.23
N ASP A 198 -5.79 3.60 20.78
CA ASP A 198 -6.84 4.13 21.65
C ASP A 198 -6.27 4.77 22.93
N ILE A 199 -5.33 4.11 23.61
CA ILE A 199 -4.62 4.65 24.78
C ILE A 199 -3.87 5.93 24.43
N ALA A 200 -3.12 5.95 23.33
CA ALA A 200 -2.39 7.14 22.89
C ALA A 200 -3.33 8.29 22.51
N HIS A 201 -4.47 7.98 21.89
CA HIS A 201 -5.51 8.96 21.61
C HIS A 201 -6.19 9.48 22.87
N ALA A 202 -6.52 8.63 23.84
CA ALA A 202 -7.07 9.04 25.13
C ALA A 202 -6.08 9.94 25.89
N TYR A 203 -4.79 9.57 25.90
CA TYR A 203 -3.73 10.36 26.50
C TYR A 203 -3.58 11.74 25.84
N THR A 204 -3.54 11.78 24.50
CA THR A 204 -3.46 13.05 23.77
C THR A 204 -4.72 13.89 23.97
N ALA A 205 -5.92 13.30 23.97
CA ALA A 205 -7.19 13.98 24.21
C ALA A 205 -7.32 14.57 25.62
N ALA A 206 -6.76 13.89 26.62
CA ALA A 206 -6.70 14.40 27.98
C ALA A 206 -5.81 15.66 28.09
N SER A 207 -4.82 15.80 27.20
CA SER A 207 -3.91 16.94 27.19
C SER A 207 -4.56 18.26 26.72
N PRO A 208 -3.91 19.42 26.95
CA PRO A 208 -4.29 20.69 26.32
C PRO A 208 -4.18 20.68 24.80
N HIS A 209 -3.34 19.78 24.24
CA HIS A 209 -3.01 19.71 22.80
C HIS A 209 -3.94 18.80 22.00
N GLY A 210 -4.74 17.98 22.69
CA GLY A 210 -5.61 17.00 22.06
C GLY A 210 -6.87 17.62 21.48
N ALA A 211 -6.88 17.83 20.16
CA ALA A 211 -8.10 18.10 19.42
C ALA A 211 -8.66 16.78 18.86
N TRP A 212 -9.47 16.06 19.64
CA TRP A 212 -10.34 15.05 19.05
C TRP A 212 -11.46 15.77 18.29
N ALA A 213 -11.92 15.19 17.18
CA ALA A 213 -12.98 15.72 16.32
C ALA A 213 -14.24 16.23 17.07
N GLY A 214 -14.53 15.72 18.28
CA GLY A 214 -15.67 16.12 19.10
C GLY A 214 -15.38 17.09 20.26
N ILE A 215 -14.11 17.47 20.49
CA ILE A 215 -13.68 18.26 21.67
C ILE A 215 -13.25 19.68 21.25
N ALA A 216 -13.28 20.01 19.96
CA ALA A 216 -12.90 21.33 19.46
C ALA A 216 -13.72 22.48 20.08
N SER A 217 -14.97 22.20 20.50
CA SER A 217 -15.82 23.14 21.23
C SER A 217 -15.53 23.20 22.74
N LEU A 218 -14.83 22.20 23.30
CA LEU A 218 -14.60 22.04 24.73
C LEU A 218 -13.24 22.60 25.18
N LYS A 219 -12.24 22.66 24.30
CA LYS A 219 -10.89 23.16 24.61
C LYS A 219 -10.42 24.14 23.53
N PRO A 220 -9.98 25.36 23.90
CA PRO A 220 -9.40 26.28 22.93
C PRO A 220 -8.08 25.70 22.37
N PRO A 221 -7.77 25.92 21.08
CA PRO A 221 -6.52 25.48 20.51
C PRO A 221 -5.36 26.23 21.19
N VAL A 222 -4.45 25.47 21.81
CA VAL A 222 -3.24 26.03 22.43
C VAL A 222 -2.05 25.82 21.50
N SER A 223 -1.20 26.85 21.38
CA SER A 223 0.02 26.73 20.61
C SER A 223 0.99 25.77 21.29
N PHE A 224 1.54 24.83 20.52
CA PHE A 224 2.58 23.94 20.99
C PHE A 224 3.92 24.67 21.22
N VAL A 225 4.13 25.80 20.55
CA VAL A 225 5.41 26.53 20.50
C VAL A 225 5.75 27.18 21.84
N SER A 226 4.74 27.59 22.61
CA SER A 226 4.90 28.27 23.89
C SER A 226 5.27 27.34 25.06
N TYR A 227 5.30 26.02 24.83
CA TYR A 227 5.61 25.05 25.89
C TYR A 227 7.13 24.81 26.03
N PRO A 228 7.61 24.42 27.23
CA PRO A 228 9.00 24.05 27.44
C PRO A 228 9.46 22.94 26.48
N PHE A 229 10.77 22.88 26.21
CA PHE A 229 11.35 21.89 25.31
C PHE A 229 10.95 20.45 25.66
N TRP A 230 11.04 20.05 26.93
CA TRP A 230 10.74 18.67 27.34
C TRP A 230 9.29 18.26 27.10
N HIS A 231 8.36 19.20 27.30
CA HIS A 231 6.95 18.97 26.97
C HIS A 231 6.78 18.74 25.46
N ARG A 232 7.41 19.60 24.65
CA ARG A 232 7.34 19.48 23.19
C ARG A 232 7.98 18.18 22.68
N PHE A 233 9.13 17.83 23.23
CA PHE A 233 9.86 16.62 22.90
C PHE A 233 9.03 15.37 23.22
N TRP A 234 8.46 15.30 24.43
CA TRP A 234 7.62 14.18 24.85
C TRP A 234 6.39 13.99 23.95
N TYR A 235 5.64 15.07 23.70
CA TYR A 235 4.45 14.99 22.85
C TYR A 235 4.79 14.67 21.39
N SER A 236 5.97 15.06 20.92
CA SER A 236 6.45 14.65 19.59
C SER A 236 6.63 13.12 19.54
N TRP A 237 7.24 12.52 20.56
CA TRP A 237 7.37 11.06 20.67
C TRP A 237 6.04 10.34 20.78
N VAL A 238 5.06 10.89 21.52
CA VAL A 238 3.70 10.35 21.58
C VAL A 238 3.06 10.32 20.19
N HIS A 239 3.22 11.37 19.38
CA HIS A 239 2.68 11.40 18.01
C HIS A 239 3.44 10.48 17.05
N ILE A 240 4.77 10.33 17.23
CA ILE A 240 5.56 9.33 16.48
C ILE A 240 5.06 7.93 16.81
N PHE A 241 4.85 7.62 18.09
CA PHE A 241 4.31 6.34 18.54
C PHE A 241 2.89 6.11 17.99
N LEU A 242 2.02 7.12 18.08
CA LEU A 242 0.66 7.05 17.54
C LEU A 242 0.68 6.75 16.04
N THR A 243 1.52 7.46 15.28
CA THR A 243 1.68 7.24 13.84
C THR A 243 2.16 5.82 13.54
N TYR A 244 3.19 5.35 14.25
CA TYR A 244 3.69 3.98 14.13
C TYR A 244 2.60 2.95 14.41
N ALA A 245 1.90 3.10 15.54
CA ALA A 245 0.86 2.17 15.98
C ALA A 245 -0.33 2.14 15.02
N SER A 246 -0.79 3.30 14.53
CA SER A 246 -1.89 3.40 13.56
C SER A 246 -1.51 2.80 12.20
N LEU A 247 -0.29 3.03 11.71
CA LEU A 247 0.18 2.43 10.46
C LEU A 247 0.33 0.91 10.57
N GLU A 248 0.84 0.41 11.69
CA GLU A 248 0.96 -1.02 11.92
C GLU A 248 -0.42 -1.69 12.08
N GLN A 249 -1.36 -1.03 12.76
CA GLN A 249 -2.75 -1.48 12.84
C GLN A 249 -3.38 -1.56 11.44
N ALA A 250 -3.28 -0.50 10.64
CA ALA A 250 -3.82 -0.44 9.29
C ALA A 250 -3.22 -1.54 8.40
N ASN A 251 -1.90 -1.73 8.47
CA ASN A 251 -1.21 -2.80 7.73
C ASN A 251 -1.65 -4.20 8.20
N ALA A 252 -1.88 -4.41 9.50
CA ALA A 252 -2.38 -5.69 10.00
C ALA A 252 -3.79 -5.99 9.50
N VAL A 253 -4.72 -5.02 9.58
CA VAL A 253 -6.08 -5.13 9.04
C VAL A 253 -6.04 -5.39 7.53
N TYR A 254 -5.22 -4.64 6.81
CA TYR A 254 -5.03 -4.80 5.39
C TYR A 254 -4.50 -6.21 5.01
N GLY A 255 -3.52 -6.71 5.75
CA GLY A 255 -2.97 -8.06 5.56
C GLY A 255 -4.01 -9.15 5.83
N ILE A 256 -4.85 -8.99 6.86
CA ILE A 256 -5.97 -9.91 7.15
C ILE A 256 -6.93 -9.95 5.96
N MET A 257 -7.39 -8.78 5.51
CA MET A 257 -8.35 -8.69 4.38
C MET A 257 -7.75 -9.28 3.10
N SER A 258 -6.48 -8.99 2.81
CA SER A 258 -5.79 -9.47 1.62
C SER A 258 -5.63 -11.00 1.61
N VAL A 259 -5.33 -11.61 2.75
CA VAL A 259 -5.20 -13.07 2.86
C VAL A 259 -6.56 -13.76 2.90
N ALA A 260 -7.54 -13.19 3.61
CA ALA A 260 -8.90 -13.73 3.71
C ALA A 260 -9.61 -13.76 2.35
N THR A 261 -9.42 -12.72 1.54
CA THR A 261 -9.99 -12.62 0.18
C THR A 261 -9.15 -13.36 -0.88
N GLY A 262 -7.97 -13.89 -0.53
CA GLY A 262 -7.10 -14.61 -1.45
C GLY A 262 -6.32 -13.71 -2.43
N LEU A 263 -6.27 -12.40 -2.19
CA LEU A 263 -5.47 -11.45 -2.97
C LEU A 263 -3.96 -11.66 -2.76
N ALA A 264 -3.58 -12.05 -1.54
CA ALA A 264 -2.20 -12.24 -1.11
C ALA A 264 -2.01 -13.56 -0.34
N ASN A 265 -0.81 -14.11 -0.38
CA ASN A 265 -0.41 -15.20 0.51
C ASN A 265 0.07 -14.62 1.87
N PRO A 266 0.01 -15.38 2.98
CA PRO A 266 0.53 -14.95 4.29
C PRO A 266 1.92 -14.31 4.24
N ARG A 267 2.83 -14.89 3.45
CA ARG A 267 4.20 -14.43 3.26
C ARG A 267 4.32 -13.06 2.57
N ASP A 268 3.30 -12.68 1.81
CA ASP A 268 3.29 -11.41 1.06
C ASP A 268 2.85 -10.22 1.93
N CYS A 269 2.46 -10.46 3.18
CA CYS A 269 1.90 -9.46 4.10
C CYS A 269 2.79 -9.26 5.34
N PRO A 270 4.06 -8.86 5.19
CA PRO A 270 4.95 -8.60 6.33
C PRO A 270 4.43 -7.43 7.18
N SER A 271 4.97 -7.28 8.39
CA SER A 271 4.75 -6.08 9.21
C SER A 271 5.22 -4.83 8.48
N MET A 272 4.58 -3.69 8.77
CA MET A 272 4.86 -2.45 8.06
C MET A 272 6.30 -2.01 8.33
N PHE A 273 6.70 -2.13 9.60
CA PHE A 273 8.01 -1.79 10.10
C PHE A 273 8.86 -3.04 10.35
N GLY A 274 10.18 -2.89 10.17
CA GLY A 274 11.16 -3.92 10.50
C GLY A 274 11.42 -4.05 12.01
N ASP A 275 12.47 -4.77 12.38
CA ASP A 275 12.87 -4.90 13.77
C ASP A 275 13.46 -3.58 14.29
N LEU A 276 12.79 -2.98 15.28
CA LEU A 276 13.23 -1.73 15.90
C LEU A 276 14.59 -1.88 16.60
N LYS A 277 15.01 -3.09 16.98
CA LYS A 277 16.33 -3.36 17.58
C LYS A 277 17.48 -3.15 16.60
N GLU A 278 17.20 -3.26 15.31
CA GLU A 278 18.19 -3.08 14.24
C GLU A 278 18.33 -1.61 13.80
N LEU A 279 17.64 -0.67 14.45
CA LEU A 279 17.69 0.77 14.18
C LEU A 279 18.98 1.45 14.67
N VAL A 280 20.13 0.86 14.38
CA VAL A 280 21.46 1.38 14.79
C VAL A 280 22.01 2.44 13.84
N SER A 281 21.40 2.64 12.67
CA SER A 281 21.81 3.67 11.71
C SER A 281 20.62 4.22 10.95
N VAL A 282 20.75 5.47 10.49
CA VAL A 282 19.74 6.11 9.62
C VAL A 282 19.47 5.25 8.39
N ARG A 283 20.50 4.67 7.76
CA ARG A 283 20.32 3.76 6.60
C ARG A 283 19.43 2.57 6.95
N LYS A 284 19.65 1.91 8.08
CA LYS A 284 18.81 0.78 8.53
C LYS A 284 17.40 1.23 8.91
N ALA A 285 17.23 2.45 9.41
CA ALA A 285 15.91 3.00 9.71
C ALA A 285 15.05 3.27 8.45
N TRP A 286 15.70 3.54 7.32
CA TRP A 286 15.03 3.73 6.02
C TRP A 286 14.94 2.45 5.17
N SER A 287 15.49 1.32 5.64
CA SER A 287 15.49 0.04 4.92
C SER A 287 14.27 -0.81 5.31
#